data_AF-A0A9E4UZV9-F1
#
_entry.id   AF-A0A9E4UZV9-F1
#
_cell.length_a   1.000
_cell.length_b   1.000
_cell.length_c   1.000
_cell.angle_alpha   90.00
_cell.angle_beta   90.00
_cell.angle_gamma   90.00
#
_symmetry.space_group_name_H-M   'P 1'
#
loop_
_entity.id
_entity.type
_entity.pdbx_description
1 polymer ?
#
loop_
_entity_poly.entity_id
_entity_poly.type
_entity_poly.pdbx_seq_one_letter_code
_entity_poly.pdbx_strand_id
1 'polypeptide(L)'
;CPSQMPLRVARNMFIRMYPRMAEILHLLGSSSLMALPTEADLSGPLAKDIEQYLDTDTASAEERIRLFRLAWDTCCSAFASRQVLYERYFGGDSLRNAIILYGLYDKQPMTQWVREFVDQE
;
A
#
# COMPACT_ATOMS: atom_id res chain seq x y z
N CYS A 1 -21.46 17.87 -6.89
CA CYS A 1 -21.07 16.44 -6.78
C CYS A 1 -19.65 16.26 -7.31
N PRO A 2 -18.85 15.31 -6.79
CA PRO A 2 -17.51 15.04 -7.30
C PRO A 2 -17.54 14.58 -8.77
N SER A 3 -16.48 14.89 -9.51
CA SER A 3 -16.35 14.49 -10.93
C SER A 3 -16.24 12.97 -11.05
N GLN A 4 -17.01 12.38 -11.98
CA GLN A 4 -17.08 10.92 -12.11
C GLN A 4 -15.78 10.31 -12.66
N MET A 5 -15.09 11.00 -13.56
CA MET A 5 -13.90 10.46 -14.22
C MET A 5 -12.74 10.24 -13.22
N PRO A 6 -12.34 11.22 -12.38
CA PRO A 6 -11.33 10.99 -11.35
C PRO A 6 -11.68 9.85 -10.39
N LEU A 7 -12.95 9.72 -9.98
CA LEU A 7 -13.39 8.64 -9.12
C LEU A 7 -13.24 7.26 -9.78
N ARG A 8 -13.60 7.15 -11.06
CA ARG A 8 -13.44 5.91 -11.83
C ARG A 8 -11.97 5.54 -12.02
N VAL A 9 -11.11 6.53 -12.29
CA VAL A 9 -9.66 6.34 -12.38
C VAL A 9 -9.12 5.84 -11.04
N ALA A 10 -9.42 6.52 -9.94
CA ALA A 10 -8.99 6.11 -8.60
C ALA A 10 -9.42 4.68 -8.27
N ARG A 11 -10.70 4.33 -8.52
CA ARG A 11 -11.23 2.98 -8.30
C ARG A 11 -10.51 1.92 -9.14
N ASN A 12 -10.18 2.23 -10.39
CA ASN A 12 -9.45 1.30 -11.25
C ASN A 12 -8.01 1.08 -10.78
N MET A 13 -7.32 2.16 -10.38
CA MET A 13 -5.94 2.11 -9.90
C MET A 13 -5.83 1.44 -8.53
N PHE A 14 -6.82 1.64 -7.65
CA PHE A 14 -6.78 1.18 -6.27
C PHE A 14 -6.56 -0.33 -6.13
N ILE A 15 -7.14 -1.12 -7.04
CA ILE A 15 -6.97 -2.59 -7.09
C ILE A 15 -5.48 -2.99 -7.18
N ARG A 16 -4.68 -2.20 -7.91
CA ARG A 16 -3.22 -2.41 -8.06
C ARG A 16 -2.44 -1.74 -6.94
N MET A 17 -2.89 -0.57 -6.48
CA MET A 17 -2.22 0.21 -5.45
C MET A 17 -2.29 -0.48 -4.08
N TYR A 18 -3.41 -1.10 -3.72
CA TYR A 18 -3.59 -1.72 -2.40
C TYR A 18 -2.53 -2.77 -2.06
N PRO A 19 -2.31 -3.83 -2.88
CA PRO A 19 -1.23 -4.77 -2.62
C PRO A 19 0.16 -4.11 -2.67
N ARG A 20 0.35 -3.08 -3.51
CA ARG A 20 1.61 -2.32 -3.56
C ARG A 20 1.87 -1.52 -2.28
N MET A 21 0.84 -0.98 -1.62
CA MET A 21 0.98 -0.33 -0.32
C MET A 21 1.48 -1.32 0.74
N ALA A 22 0.93 -2.54 0.77
CA ALA A 22 1.41 -3.60 1.66
C ALA A 22 2.87 -3.99 1.35
N GLU A 23 3.22 -4.12 0.07
CA GLU A 23 4.59 -4.42 -0.36
C GLU A 23 5.59 -3.33 0.06
N ILE A 24 5.23 -2.06 -0.04
CA ILE A 24 6.06 -0.95 0.43
C ILE A 24 6.32 -1.08 1.93
N LEU A 25 5.31 -1.43 2.73
CA LEU A 25 5.49 -1.69 4.15
C LEU A 25 6.41 -2.89 4.40
N HIS A 26 6.32 -3.96 3.60
CA HIS A 26 7.25 -5.10 3.70
C HIS A 26 8.70 -4.68 3.43
N LEU A 27 8.93 -3.88 2.39
CA LEU A 27 10.27 -3.43 2.00
C LEU A 27 10.88 -2.47 3.04
N LEU A 28 10.07 -1.55 3.58
CA LEU A 28 10.50 -0.64 4.63
C LEU A 28 10.71 -1.36 5.97
N GLY A 29 9.87 -2.34 6.26
CA GLY A 29 9.88 -3.03 7.55
C GLY A 29 10.89 -4.16 7.65
N SER A 30 11.22 -4.83 6.53
CA SER A 30 12.25 -5.88 6.44
C SER A 30 12.13 -6.93 7.56
N SER A 31 13.26 -7.40 8.12
CA SER A 31 13.32 -8.39 9.20
C SER A 31 12.62 -7.94 10.49
N SER A 32 12.45 -6.63 10.71
CA SER A 32 11.72 -6.11 11.87
C SER A 32 10.22 -6.41 11.81
N LEU A 33 9.67 -6.86 10.68
CA LEU A 33 8.31 -7.43 10.61
C LEU A 33 8.29 -8.94 10.90
N MET A 34 9.43 -9.62 10.87
CA MET A 34 9.51 -11.06 11.14
C MET A 34 9.79 -11.35 12.62
N ALA A 35 10.73 -10.60 13.23
CA ALA A 35 11.22 -10.84 14.59
C ALA A 35 10.75 -9.74 15.56
N LEU A 36 9.43 -9.58 15.69
CA LEU A 36 8.82 -8.60 16.59
C LEU A 36 8.76 -9.11 18.03
N PRO A 37 9.38 -8.42 19.00
CA PRO A 37 9.13 -8.70 20.40
C PRO A 37 7.64 -8.61 20.73
N THR A 38 7.20 -9.45 21.64
CA THR A 38 5.91 -9.38 22.30
C THR A 38 5.99 -8.46 23.51
N GLU A 39 4.84 -8.09 24.07
CA GLU A 39 4.78 -7.31 25.31
C GLU A 39 5.49 -8.03 26.48
N ALA A 40 5.38 -9.36 26.55
CA ALA A 40 6.04 -10.14 27.59
C ALA A 40 7.57 -10.04 27.52
N ASP A 41 8.13 -9.90 26.31
CA ASP A 41 9.58 -9.81 26.10
C ASP A 41 10.18 -8.53 26.69
N LEU A 42 9.36 -7.46 26.85
CA LEU A 42 9.76 -6.21 27.48
C LEU A 42 10.07 -6.34 28.98
N SER A 43 9.58 -7.40 29.63
CA SER A 43 9.90 -7.75 31.02
C SER A 43 10.70 -9.04 31.14
N GLY A 44 11.10 -9.61 30.00
CA GLY A 44 11.81 -10.87 29.90
C GLY A 44 13.31 -10.76 30.17
N PRO A 45 14.04 -11.90 30.10
CA PRO A 45 15.48 -11.94 30.33
C PRO A 45 16.28 -11.09 29.32
N LEU A 46 15.70 -10.82 28.13
CA LEU A 46 16.31 -10.02 27.07
C LEU A 46 15.82 -8.57 27.04
N ALA A 47 15.05 -8.12 28.03
CA ALA A 47 14.45 -6.78 28.04
C ALA A 47 15.48 -5.66 27.82
N LYS A 48 16.66 -5.76 28.45
CA LYS A 48 17.76 -4.79 28.30
C LYS A 48 18.34 -4.78 26.88
N ASP A 49 18.48 -5.96 26.26
CA ASP A 49 18.97 -6.05 24.88
C ASP A 49 17.93 -5.49 23.91
N ILE A 50 16.65 -5.78 24.14
CA ILE A 50 15.54 -5.23 23.35
C ILE A 50 15.54 -3.69 23.44
N GLU A 51 15.64 -3.15 24.65
CA GLU A 51 15.72 -1.70 24.88
C GLU A 51 16.91 -1.10 24.13
N GLN A 52 18.10 -1.70 24.22
CA GLN A 52 19.30 -1.17 23.57
C GLN A 52 19.29 -1.28 22.04
N TYR A 53 18.86 -2.41 21.47
CA TYR A 53 19.02 -2.70 20.04
C TYR A 53 17.84 -2.26 19.18
N LEU A 54 16.66 -2.03 19.77
CA LEU A 54 15.50 -1.51 19.05
C LEU A 54 15.33 0.00 19.21
N ASP A 55 16.06 0.66 20.09
CA ASP A 55 16.08 2.12 20.19
C ASP A 55 16.68 2.80 18.94
N THR A 56 16.33 4.06 18.71
CA THR A 56 17.00 4.95 17.74
C THR A 56 17.16 6.34 18.32
N ASP A 57 17.95 7.17 17.65
CA ASP A 57 18.09 8.61 17.93
C ASP A 57 16.74 9.38 18.00
N THR A 58 15.65 8.79 17.51
CA THR A 58 14.35 9.47 17.36
C THR A 58 13.16 8.74 17.98
N ALA A 59 13.31 7.49 18.44
CA ALA A 59 12.21 6.69 18.97
C ALA A 59 12.72 5.55 19.86
N SER A 60 12.09 5.40 21.03
CA SER A 60 12.36 4.31 21.96
C SER A 60 12.06 2.94 21.36
N ALA A 61 12.69 1.90 21.91
CA ALA A 61 12.38 0.51 21.55
C ALA A 61 10.88 0.19 21.65
N GLU A 62 10.20 0.70 22.69
CA GLU A 62 8.76 0.45 22.89
C GLU A 62 7.90 1.14 21.82
N GLU A 63 8.21 2.39 21.46
CA GLU A 63 7.54 3.11 20.37
C GLU A 63 7.74 2.40 19.03
N ARG A 64 8.96 1.91 18.77
CA ARG A 64 9.25 1.13 17.56
C ARG A 64 8.48 -0.19 17.56
N ILE A 65 8.46 -0.95 18.65
CA ILE A 65 7.69 -2.19 18.74
C ILE A 65 6.20 -1.94 18.44
N ARG A 66 5.60 -0.89 19.02
CA ARG A 66 4.21 -0.52 18.75
C ARG A 66 3.97 -0.18 17.28
N LEU A 67 4.86 0.60 16.66
CA LEU A 67 4.76 0.95 15.24
C LEU A 67 4.87 -0.28 14.32
N PHE A 68 5.85 -1.14 14.57
CA PHE A 68 6.05 -2.33 13.75
C PHE A 68 4.97 -3.39 13.96
N ARG A 69 4.36 -3.47 15.15
CA ARG A 69 3.15 -4.28 15.38
C ARG A 69 1.97 -3.81 14.53
N LEU A 70 1.73 -2.50 14.47
CA LEU A 70 0.71 -1.93 13.58
C LEU A 70 1.01 -2.25 12.10
N ALA A 71 2.27 -2.09 11.68
CA ALA A 71 2.67 -2.43 10.32
C ALA A 71 2.44 -3.91 10.03
N TRP A 72 2.81 -4.81 10.95
CA TRP A 72 2.60 -6.25 10.83
C TRP A 72 1.11 -6.61 10.71
N ASP A 73 0.26 -6.04 11.56
CA ASP A 73 -1.19 -6.27 11.48
C ASP A 73 -1.79 -5.78 10.16
N THR A 74 -1.22 -4.72 9.59
CA THR A 74 -1.66 -4.08 8.34
C THR A 74 -1.24 -4.86 7.09
N CYS A 75 -0.08 -5.55 7.10
CA CYS A 75 0.48 -6.15 5.88
C CYS A 75 0.94 -7.62 5.99
N CYS A 76 1.08 -8.20 7.18
CA CYS A 76 1.62 -9.55 7.38
C CYS A 76 0.60 -10.53 7.99
N SER A 77 -0.42 -10.04 8.68
CA SER A 77 -1.38 -10.89 9.39
C SER A 77 -2.37 -11.60 8.44
N ALA A 78 -3.08 -12.60 8.97
CA ALA A 78 -4.21 -13.21 8.26
C ALA A 78 -5.32 -12.19 7.95
N PHE A 79 -5.51 -11.22 8.85
CA PHE A 79 -6.43 -10.09 8.66
C PHE A 79 -6.00 -9.22 7.46
N ALA A 80 -4.71 -8.84 7.40
CA ALA A 80 -4.15 -8.11 6.26
C ALA A 80 -4.33 -8.85 4.94
N SER A 81 -4.02 -10.15 4.93
CA SER A 81 -4.15 -11.00 3.74
C SER A 81 -5.60 -11.07 3.24
N ARG A 82 -6.56 -11.19 4.17
CA ARG A 82 -7.99 -11.10 3.83
C ARG A 82 -8.35 -9.74 3.26
N GLN A 83 -7.84 -8.64 3.83
CA GLN A 83 -8.14 -7.30 3.34
C GLN A 83 -7.61 -7.08 1.92
N VAL A 84 -6.41 -7.57 1.60
CA VAL A 84 -5.89 -7.55 0.22
C VAL A 84 -6.80 -8.30 -0.75
N LEU A 85 -7.30 -9.47 -0.35
CA LEU A 85 -8.25 -10.24 -1.16
C LEU A 85 -9.58 -9.49 -1.34
N TYR A 86 -10.08 -8.87 -0.27
CA TYR A 86 -11.31 -8.09 -0.29
C TYR A 86 -11.20 -6.93 -1.28
N GLU A 87 -10.20 -6.07 -1.14
CA GLU A 87 -10.04 -4.89 -1.99
C GLU A 87 -9.80 -5.22 -3.46
N ARG A 88 -9.20 -6.38 -3.74
CA ARG A 88 -9.01 -6.87 -5.11
C ARG A 88 -10.32 -7.07 -5.86
N TYR A 89 -11.38 -7.47 -5.16
CA TYR A 89 -12.68 -7.82 -5.76
C TYR A 89 -13.83 -6.93 -5.31
N PHE A 90 -13.65 -6.07 -4.31
CA PHE A 90 -14.67 -5.11 -3.86
C PHE A 90 -15.09 -4.17 -5.01
N GLY A 91 -14.13 -3.76 -5.83
CA GLY A 91 -14.36 -2.98 -7.05
C GLY A 91 -14.91 -3.78 -8.25
N GLY A 92 -15.19 -5.07 -8.11
CA GLY A 92 -15.48 -5.97 -9.22
C GLY A 92 -14.24 -6.25 -10.10
N ASP A 93 -14.48 -6.84 -11.27
CA ASP A 93 -13.40 -7.28 -12.16
C ASP A 93 -12.56 -6.11 -12.70
N SER A 94 -11.23 -6.22 -12.52
CA SER A 94 -10.27 -5.17 -12.87
C SER A 94 -10.20 -4.91 -14.39
N LEU A 95 -10.30 -5.97 -15.19
CA LEU A 95 -10.26 -5.88 -16.65
C LEU A 95 -11.53 -5.19 -17.18
N ARG A 96 -12.69 -5.61 -16.68
CA ARG A 96 -13.97 -4.97 -17.00
C ARG A 96 -13.99 -3.49 -16.64
N ASN A 97 -13.48 -3.13 -15.46
CA ASN A 97 -13.36 -1.73 -15.06
C ASN A 97 -12.46 -0.93 -16.01
N ALA A 98 -11.37 -1.53 -16.49
CA ALA A 98 -10.46 -0.88 -17.44
C ALA A 98 -11.12 -0.66 -18.82
N ILE A 99 -11.85 -1.66 -19.33
CA ILE A 99 -12.62 -1.56 -20.59
C ILE A 99 -13.65 -0.42 -20.50
N ILE A 100 -14.40 -0.35 -19.39
CA ILE A 100 -15.38 0.71 -19.18
C ILE A 100 -14.70 2.08 -19.15
N LEU A 101 -13.59 2.22 -18.43
CA LEU A 101 -12.85 3.49 -18.36
C LEU A 101 -12.33 3.91 -19.74
N TYR A 102 -11.79 2.97 -20.52
CA TYR A 102 -11.30 3.20 -21.88
C TYR A 102 -12.41 3.68 -22.83
N GLY A 103 -13.61 3.10 -22.71
CA GLY A 103 -14.77 3.48 -23.51
C GLY A 103 -15.33 4.87 -23.15
N LEU A 104 -15.24 5.27 -21.87
CA LEU A 104 -15.73 6.56 -21.39
C LEU A 104 -14.78 7.73 -21.64
N TYR A 105 -13.47 7.46 -21.74
CA TYR A 105 -12.47 8.51 -21.91
C TYR A 105 -12.40 8.98 -23.38
N ASP A 106 -12.59 10.28 -23.59
CA ASP A 106 -12.37 10.92 -24.88
C ASP A 106 -10.87 11.00 -25.18
N LYS A 107 -10.47 10.35 -26.27
CA LYS A 107 -9.09 10.23 -26.71
C LYS A 107 -8.75 11.24 -27.80
N GLN A 108 -9.74 11.93 -28.38
CA GLN A 108 -9.51 12.87 -29.49
C GLN A 108 -8.49 13.95 -29.15
N PRO A 109 -8.52 14.60 -27.96
CA PRO A 109 -7.55 15.65 -27.65
C PRO A 109 -6.11 15.14 -27.66
N MET A 110 -5.84 13.99 -27.04
CA MET A 110 -4.51 13.39 -27.01
C MET A 110 -4.08 12.88 -28.39
N THR A 111 -5.02 12.35 -29.17
CA THR A 111 -4.75 11.88 -30.54
C THR A 111 -4.36 13.04 -31.44
N GLN A 112 -5.08 14.16 -31.34
CA GLN A 112 -4.81 15.37 -32.09
C GLN A 112 -3.47 15.96 -31.70
N TRP A 113 -3.13 15.97 -30.41
CA TRP A 113 -1.85 16.45 -29.93
C TRP A 113 -0.66 15.65 -30.50
N VAL A 114 -0.80 14.32 -30.56
CA VAL A 114 0.21 13.46 -31.20
C VAL A 114 0.32 13.74 -32.71
N ARG A 115 -0.79 13.95 -33.41
CA ARG A 115 -0.77 14.30 -34.83
C ARG A 115 -0.05 15.62 -35.07
N GLU A 116 -0.41 16.65 -34.32
CA GLU A 116 0.24 17.96 -34.40
C GLU A 116 1.74 17.88 -34.14
N PHE A 117 2.17 17.06 -33.17
CA PHE A 117 3.58 16.84 -32.89
C PHE A 117 4.32 16.12 -34.02
N VAL A 118 3.68 15.14 -34.67
CA VAL A 118 4.27 14.41 -35.81
C VAL A 118 4.35 15.29 -37.06
N ASP A 119 3.40 16.21 -37.23
CA ASP A 119 3.33 17.12 -38.37
C ASP A 119 4.16 18.42 -38.17
N GLN A 120 4.80 18.59 -37.01
CA GLN A 120 5.76 19.67 -36.74
C GLN A 120 7.12 19.31 -37.39
N GLU A 121 7.50 20.05 -38.45
CA GLU A 121 8.90 20.11 -38.92
C GLU A 121 9.82 20.83 -37.92
#